data_AF-A0A8C5GDP5-F1
#
_entry.id   AF-A0A8C5GDP5-F1
#
_cell.length_a   1.000
_cell.length_b   1.000
_cell.length_c   1.000
_cell.angle_alpha   90.00
_cell.angle_beta   90.00
_cell.angle_gamma   90.00
#
_symmetry.space_group_name_H-M   'P 1'
#
loop_
_entity.id
_entity.type
_entity.pdbx_description
1 polymer ?
#
loop_
_entity_poly.entity_id
_entity_poly.type
_entity_poly.pdbx_seq_one_letter_code
_entity_poly.pdbx_strand_id
1 'polypeptide(L)'
;MKKVRGRSSCAVEKEFVFEFNAGRHSCVLKVPLQFPIQQNISDLHGRLMLLHKIPCFIENELKTSLTNFVEKETTLDYDREAESALLRLTSGDVDVNQLTNAWSRSYEETTLEHARPEEPSWDEDFADVYHELIHSPASDTLLNLEHNYFVSISELISERDMEMKKLLERQAAEMDKVMHELGNTLSDHDVNAVASQHFDAQQVLENKWASELKQVSGIQKHEYQGWVIKLHQDLQKSHNSSQINEEIKMQPSQLSEASDSGARMFEEQPQLEESFTIHLGAQLKTMHNLRLVRADVLDFCKHRRHGSSGSKLRRLQTALSLYSSSLCGLVLLVDNRVNSYSGIKRDFATVAKECTDFHFPCLEAQLEEVQQVVLYARAQRSSKHKEQPDIQRNGDDKSKNVERNPSNILPGEFYISRHSNLSEVHVVFHLCVDDNVRSGNITARDPAIMGLRNILKVCCTHDITTVTIPLLLVHNMSELLLMLFTGFMMEMASWDGGISRTVQFLVPKSISEEMFYQLSNMLPQIFRVSSTLTLTSKH
;
A
#
# COMPACT_ATOMS: atom_id res chain seq x y z
N MET A 1 -28.34 -24.53 -19.73
CA MET A 1 -29.41 -23.55 -20.03
C MET A 1 -30.64 -23.87 -19.19
N LYS A 2 -30.65 -23.40 -17.93
CA LYS A 2 -31.80 -23.58 -17.02
C LYS A 2 -32.89 -22.57 -17.43
N LYS A 3 -34.09 -23.07 -17.73
CA LYS A 3 -35.30 -22.25 -17.96
C LYS A 3 -35.60 -21.47 -16.68
N VAL A 4 -35.33 -20.17 -16.70
CA VAL A 4 -35.87 -19.23 -15.72
C VAL A 4 -37.39 -19.26 -15.89
N ARG A 5 -38.09 -19.90 -14.95
CA ARG A 5 -39.55 -19.80 -14.82
C ARG A 5 -39.87 -18.40 -14.31
N GLY A 6 -39.93 -17.43 -15.22
CA GLY A 6 -40.51 -16.13 -14.95
C GLY A 6 -41.98 -16.29 -14.57
N ARG A 7 -42.38 -15.64 -13.47
CA ARG A 7 -43.79 -15.41 -13.12
C ARG A 7 -44.55 -14.96 -14.36
N SER A 8 -45.73 -15.53 -14.58
CA SER A 8 -46.66 -15.19 -15.64
C SER A 8 -46.91 -13.68 -15.62
N SER A 9 -46.21 -12.92 -16.45
CA SER A 9 -46.57 -11.52 -16.70
C SER A 9 -47.95 -11.56 -17.37
N CYS A 10 -48.89 -10.82 -16.81
CA CYS A 10 -50.18 -10.61 -17.44
C CYS A 10 -49.88 -9.88 -18.77
N ALA A 11 -49.98 -10.59 -19.90
CA ALA A 11 -49.71 -10.00 -21.20
C ALA A 11 -50.73 -8.89 -21.45
N VAL A 12 -50.28 -7.64 -21.46
CA VAL A 12 -51.14 -6.48 -21.70
C VAL A 12 -51.13 -6.19 -23.19
N GLU A 13 -52.32 -6.14 -23.79
CA GLU A 13 -52.51 -5.78 -25.19
C GLU A 13 -52.55 -4.26 -25.33
N LYS A 14 -51.66 -3.72 -26.15
CA LYS A 14 -51.60 -2.28 -26.46
C LYS A 14 -51.74 -2.09 -27.97
N GLU A 15 -52.58 -1.14 -28.39
CA GLU A 15 -52.85 -0.88 -29.81
C GLU A 15 -51.77 0.05 -30.38
N PHE A 16 -51.01 -0.45 -31.37
CA PHE A 16 -50.13 0.35 -32.21
C PHE A 16 -50.95 1.01 -33.32
N VAL A 17 -50.86 2.33 -33.45
CA VAL A 17 -51.56 3.11 -34.48
C VAL A 17 -50.53 3.86 -35.32
N PHE A 18 -50.57 3.64 -36.63
CA PHE A 18 -49.69 4.30 -37.60
C PHE A 18 -50.51 4.91 -38.74
N GLU A 19 -50.39 6.21 -38.93
CA GLU A 19 -51.11 6.96 -39.96
C GLU A 19 -50.16 7.32 -41.10
N PHE A 20 -50.61 7.10 -42.34
CA PHE A 20 -49.82 7.43 -43.52
C PHE A 20 -50.70 7.84 -44.71
N ASN A 21 -50.13 8.57 -45.67
CA ASN A 21 -50.84 9.01 -46.86
C ASN A 21 -50.41 8.20 -48.10
N ALA A 22 -51.39 7.63 -48.80
CA ALA A 22 -51.20 6.98 -50.10
C ALA A 22 -51.87 7.84 -51.19
N GLY A 23 -51.11 8.82 -51.71
CA GLY A 23 -51.62 9.78 -52.69
C GLY A 23 -52.62 10.75 -52.06
N ARG A 24 -53.90 10.68 -52.45
CA ARG A 24 -54.99 11.52 -51.88
C ARG A 24 -55.74 10.86 -50.72
N HIS A 25 -55.39 9.62 -50.36
CA HIS A 25 -56.05 8.87 -49.30
C HIS A 25 -55.18 8.86 -48.04
N SER A 26 -55.79 9.21 -46.90
CA SER A 26 -55.19 9.00 -45.58
C SER A 26 -55.58 7.60 -45.09
N CYS A 27 -54.59 6.82 -44.70
CA CYS A 27 -54.74 5.44 -44.26
C CYS A 27 -54.23 5.31 -42.82
N VAL A 28 -54.90 4.49 -42.02
CA VAL A 28 -54.53 4.22 -40.63
C VAL A 28 -54.37 2.72 -40.45
N LEU A 29 -53.18 2.30 -40.03
CA LEU A 29 -52.86 0.95 -39.62
C LEU A 29 -53.05 0.85 -38.11
N LYS A 30 -53.90 -0.08 -37.66
CA LYS A 30 -54.09 -0.41 -36.25
C LYS A 30 -53.73 -1.86 -36.01
N VAL A 31 -52.80 -2.10 -35.08
CA VAL A 31 -52.29 -3.45 -34.78
C VAL A 31 -52.24 -3.63 -33.26
N PRO A 32 -52.95 -4.62 -32.70
CA PRO A 32 -52.76 -4.98 -31.31
C PRO A 32 -51.43 -5.71 -31.09
N LEU A 33 -50.63 -5.24 -30.12
CA LEU A 33 -49.36 -5.84 -29.73
C LEU A 33 -49.41 -6.29 -28.26
N GLN A 34 -48.92 -7.49 -27.99
CA GLN A 34 -48.83 -8.03 -26.63
C GLN A 34 -47.46 -7.69 -26.01
N PHE A 35 -47.48 -7.08 -24.84
CA PHE A 35 -46.29 -6.73 -24.07
C PHE A 35 -46.07 -7.70 -22.89
N PRO A 36 -44.80 -8.06 -22.57
CA PRO A 36 -43.56 -7.68 -23.26
C PRO A 36 -43.43 -8.38 -24.62
N ILE A 37 -42.95 -7.65 -25.63
CA ILE A 37 -42.79 -8.19 -26.98
C ILE A 37 -41.63 -9.21 -26.98
N GLN A 38 -41.96 -10.48 -27.21
CA GLN A 38 -40.98 -11.58 -27.24
C GLN A 38 -40.33 -11.79 -28.63
N GLN A 39 -40.81 -11.08 -29.65
CA GLN A 39 -40.38 -11.24 -31.05
C GLN A 39 -39.41 -10.13 -31.46
N ASN A 40 -38.57 -10.41 -32.45
CA ASN A 40 -37.70 -9.38 -33.04
C ASN A 40 -38.57 -8.32 -33.75
N ILE A 41 -38.31 -7.05 -33.47
CA ILE A 41 -39.04 -5.90 -34.05
C ILE A 41 -38.94 -5.89 -35.58
N SER A 42 -37.81 -6.33 -36.16
CA SER A 42 -37.64 -6.39 -37.62
C SER A 42 -38.52 -7.47 -38.26
N ASP A 43 -38.73 -8.60 -37.57
CA ASP A 43 -39.61 -9.66 -38.05
C ASP A 43 -41.08 -9.24 -37.95
N LEU A 44 -41.44 -8.54 -36.86
CA LEU A 44 -42.77 -7.95 -36.68
C LEU A 44 -43.06 -6.91 -37.77
N HIS A 45 -42.12 -6.01 -38.05
CA HIS A 45 -42.21 -5.03 -39.13
C HIS A 45 -42.41 -5.70 -40.49
N GLY A 46 -41.58 -6.71 -40.83
CA GLY A 46 -41.71 -7.45 -42.09
C GLY A 46 -43.06 -8.16 -42.23
N ARG A 47 -43.60 -8.73 -41.13
CA ARG A 47 -44.94 -9.32 -41.11
C ARG A 47 -46.05 -8.29 -41.33
N LEU A 48 -45.94 -7.10 -40.75
CA LEU A 48 -46.92 -6.04 -40.95
C LEU A 48 -46.94 -5.53 -42.39
N MET A 49 -45.75 -5.35 -42.99
CA MET A 49 -45.59 -4.99 -44.39
C MET A 49 -46.29 -6.00 -45.32
N LEU A 50 -46.07 -7.30 -45.08
CA LEU A 50 -46.62 -8.39 -45.90
C LEU A 50 -48.14 -8.58 -45.70
N LEU A 51 -48.62 -8.60 -44.46
CA LEU A 51 -50.02 -8.90 -44.14
C LEU A 51 -50.97 -7.77 -44.56
N HIS A 52 -50.55 -6.52 -44.40
CA HIS A 52 -51.38 -5.36 -44.70
C HIS A 52 -51.11 -4.75 -46.09
N LYS A 53 -50.25 -5.39 -46.91
CA LYS A 53 -49.87 -4.94 -48.27
C LYS A 53 -49.47 -3.46 -48.30
N ILE A 54 -48.62 -3.09 -47.34
CA ILE A 54 -48.22 -1.71 -47.11
C ILE A 54 -47.25 -1.26 -48.22
N PRO A 55 -47.41 -0.06 -48.81
CA PRO A 55 -46.50 0.43 -49.83
C PRO A 55 -45.05 0.56 -49.33
N CYS A 56 -44.06 0.21 -50.16
CA CYS A 56 -42.64 0.23 -49.76
C CYS A 56 -42.09 1.63 -49.43
N PHE A 57 -42.71 2.71 -49.91
CA PHE A 57 -42.21 4.06 -49.65
C PHE A 57 -42.38 4.51 -48.18
N ILE A 58 -43.28 3.88 -47.41
CA ILE A 58 -43.47 4.14 -45.97
C ILE A 58 -42.78 3.12 -45.07
N GLU A 59 -42.04 2.18 -45.65
CA GLU A 59 -41.43 1.06 -44.92
C GLU A 59 -40.51 1.56 -43.80
N ASN A 60 -39.68 2.57 -44.09
CA ASN A 60 -38.76 3.17 -43.13
C ASN A 60 -39.50 3.92 -42.01
N GLU A 61 -40.53 4.70 -42.35
CA GLU A 61 -41.32 5.45 -41.38
C GLU A 61 -42.10 4.53 -40.45
N LEU A 62 -42.70 3.46 -40.99
CA LEU A 62 -43.37 2.43 -40.23
C LEU A 62 -42.40 1.71 -39.27
N LYS A 63 -41.19 1.36 -39.75
CA LYS A 63 -40.18 0.71 -38.93
C LYS A 63 -39.77 1.60 -37.75
N THR A 64 -39.45 2.86 -38.01
CA THR A 64 -39.08 3.81 -36.96
C THR A 64 -40.22 4.04 -35.97
N SER A 65 -41.46 4.22 -36.44
CA SER A 65 -42.62 4.41 -35.57
C SER A 65 -42.91 3.18 -34.70
N LEU A 66 -42.80 1.98 -35.27
CA LEU A 66 -42.97 0.73 -34.54
C LEU A 66 -41.89 0.55 -33.47
N THR A 67 -40.61 0.76 -33.82
CA THR A 67 -39.50 0.68 -32.85
C THR A 67 -39.70 1.64 -31.69
N ASN A 68 -40.00 2.91 -31.98
CA ASN A 68 -40.22 3.92 -30.96
C ASN A 68 -41.42 3.61 -30.05
N PHE A 69 -42.51 3.07 -30.62
CA PHE A 69 -43.66 2.66 -29.85
C PHE A 69 -43.32 1.50 -28.90
N VAL A 70 -42.64 0.48 -29.41
CA VAL A 70 -42.20 -0.67 -28.61
C VAL A 70 -41.26 -0.24 -27.49
N GLU A 71 -40.23 0.54 -27.80
CA GLU A 71 -39.30 1.04 -26.79
C GLU A 71 -40.03 1.85 -25.70
N LYS A 72 -40.87 2.81 -26.10
CA LYS A 72 -41.63 3.65 -25.16
C LYS A 72 -42.52 2.81 -24.24
N GLU A 73 -43.32 1.91 -24.80
CA GLU A 73 -44.26 1.11 -24.01
C GLU A 73 -43.56 0.07 -23.13
N THR A 74 -42.41 -0.46 -23.59
CA THR A 74 -41.55 -1.33 -22.78
C THR A 74 -40.91 -0.56 -21.62
N THR A 75 -40.40 0.65 -21.85
CA THR A 75 -39.88 1.51 -20.78
C THR A 75 -40.96 1.84 -19.75
N LEU A 76 -42.16 2.23 -20.18
CA LEU A 76 -43.27 2.51 -19.27
C LEU A 76 -43.69 1.30 -18.43
N ASP A 77 -43.66 0.10 -19.01
CA ASP A 77 -43.97 -1.12 -18.25
C ASP A 77 -42.86 -1.40 -17.21
N TYR A 78 -41.58 -1.21 -17.55
CA TYR A 78 -40.47 -1.33 -16.60
C TYR A 78 -40.52 -0.28 -15.50
N ASP A 79 -40.81 0.98 -15.82
CA ASP A 79 -40.94 2.07 -14.85
C ASP A 79 -42.08 1.77 -13.87
N ARG A 80 -43.23 1.31 -14.37
CA ARG A 80 -44.36 0.91 -13.52
C ARG A 80 -44.01 -0.25 -12.59
N GLU A 81 -43.30 -1.27 -13.10
CA GLU A 81 -42.83 -2.39 -12.27
C GLU A 81 -41.83 -1.90 -11.20
N ALA A 82 -40.91 -1.00 -11.56
CA ALA A 82 -39.94 -0.41 -10.64
C ALA A 82 -40.61 0.45 -9.57
N GLU A 83 -41.55 1.33 -9.94
CA GLU A 83 -42.33 2.12 -8.99
C GLU A 83 -43.16 1.23 -8.05
N SER A 84 -43.79 0.17 -8.57
CA SER A 84 -44.51 -0.80 -7.75
C SER A 84 -43.58 -1.50 -6.75
N ALA A 85 -42.36 -1.86 -7.17
CA ALA A 85 -41.36 -2.45 -6.27
C ALA A 85 -40.89 -1.46 -5.19
N LEU A 86 -40.65 -0.19 -5.55
CA LEU A 86 -40.28 0.87 -4.61
C LEU A 86 -41.40 1.16 -3.59
N LEU A 87 -42.65 1.19 -4.04
CA LEU A 87 -43.80 1.36 -3.16
C LEU A 87 -43.90 0.21 -2.15
N ARG A 88 -43.69 -1.04 -2.59
CA ARG A 88 -43.69 -2.22 -1.71
C ARG A 88 -42.56 -2.20 -0.67
N LEU A 89 -41.41 -1.61 -1.01
CA LEU A 89 -40.32 -1.38 -0.06
C LEU A 89 -40.70 -0.28 0.95
N THR A 90 -41.35 0.79 0.49
CA THR A 90 -41.73 1.94 1.34
C THR A 90 -42.90 1.62 2.27
N SER A 91 -43.82 0.75 1.85
CA SER A 91 -44.97 0.31 2.65
C SER A 91 -44.63 -0.78 3.68
N GLY A 92 -43.41 -1.31 3.68
CA GLY A 92 -42.99 -2.40 4.57
C GLY A 92 -43.53 -3.79 4.19
N ASP A 93 -44.15 -3.93 3.00
CA ASP A 93 -44.64 -5.22 2.46
C ASP A 93 -43.50 -6.19 2.10
N VAL A 94 -42.26 -5.68 2.00
CA VAL A 94 -41.06 -6.44 1.68
C VAL A 94 -40.00 -6.15 2.72
N ASP A 95 -39.53 -7.20 3.39
CA ASP A 95 -38.42 -7.13 4.34
C ASP A 95 -37.09 -6.97 3.60
N VAL A 96 -36.45 -5.81 3.80
CA VAL A 96 -35.15 -5.47 3.20
C VAL A 96 -34.08 -6.51 3.56
N ASN A 97 -34.08 -7.04 4.79
CA ASN A 97 -33.08 -8.02 5.21
C ASN A 97 -33.24 -9.35 4.46
N GLN A 98 -34.48 -9.76 4.19
CA GLN A 98 -34.72 -10.96 3.37
C GLN A 98 -34.27 -10.77 1.93
N LEU A 99 -34.49 -9.57 1.36
CA LEU A 99 -34.05 -9.25 0.01
C LEU A 99 -32.51 -9.24 -0.07
N THR A 100 -31.84 -8.59 0.88
CA THR A 100 -30.38 -8.55 0.99
C THR A 100 -29.81 -9.96 1.15
N ASN A 101 -30.39 -10.79 2.02
CA ASN A 101 -29.94 -12.17 2.21
C ASN A 101 -30.16 -13.04 0.96
N ALA A 102 -31.28 -12.86 0.25
CA ALA A 102 -31.54 -13.55 -1.01
C ALA A 102 -30.55 -13.11 -2.09
N TRP A 103 -30.21 -11.82 -2.13
CA TRP A 103 -29.24 -11.27 -3.08
C TRP A 103 -27.82 -11.73 -2.76
N SER A 104 -27.41 -11.70 -1.48
CA SER A 104 -26.12 -12.24 -1.02
C SER A 104 -25.99 -13.70 -1.38
N ARG A 105 -27.00 -14.52 -1.07
CA ARG A 105 -27.00 -15.94 -1.42
C ARG A 105 -26.90 -16.16 -2.93
N SER A 106 -27.69 -15.42 -3.73
CA SER A 106 -27.63 -15.54 -5.18
C SER A 106 -26.27 -15.10 -5.72
N TYR A 107 -25.69 -14.03 -5.17
CA TYR A 107 -24.37 -13.55 -5.55
C TYR A 107 -23.29 -14.58 -5.19
N GLU A 108 -23.29 -15.09 -3.97
CA GLU A 108 -22.38 -16.14 -3.50
C GLU A 108 -22.49 -17.39 -4.37
N GLU A 109 -23.69 -17.94 -4.59
CA GLU A 109 -23.90 -19.13 -5.40
C GLU A 109 -23.42 -18.93 -6.86
N THR A 110 -23.74 -17.78 -7.46
CA THR A 110 -23.38 -17.52 -8.86
C THR A 110 -21.88 -17.22 -9.01
N THR A 111 -21.32 -16.47 -8.06
CA THR A 111 -19.90 -16.10 -8.05
C THR A 111 -19.05 -17.33 -7.76
N LEU A 112 -19.41 -18.17 -6.78
CA LEU A 112 -18.69 -19.42 -6.50
C LEU A 112 -18.80 -20.43 -7.65
N GLU A 113 -19.93 -20.49 -8.38
CA GLU A 113 -20.10 -21.39 -9.52
C GLU A 113 -19.26 -20.98 -10.75
N HIS A 114 -18.97 -19.68 -10.91
CA HIS A 114 -18.30 -19.13 -12.11
C HIS A 114 -16.92 -18.52 -11.84
N ALA A 115 -16.56 -18.30 -10.57
CA ALA A 115 -15.21 -17.91 -10.19
C ALA A 115 -14.28 -19.11 -10.38
N ARG A 116 -13.03 -18.82 -10.77
CA ARG A 116 -11.98 -19.82 -10.63
C ARG A 116 -11.81 -20.09 -9.13
N PRO A 117 -11.70 -21.36 -8.69
CA PRO A 117 -11.24 -21.65 -7.33
C PRO A 117 -9.94 -20.86 -7.11
N GLU A 118 -9.87 -20.08 -6.04
CA GLU A 118 -8.60 -19.46 -5.62
C GLU A 118 -7.59 -20.60 -5.48
N GLU A 119 -6.50 -20.52 -6.23
CA GLU A 119 -5.43 -21.50 -6.09
C GLU A 119 -4.87 -21.34 -4.69
N PRO A 120 -4.78 -22.42 -3.89
CA PRO A 120 -4.25 -22.34 -2.53
C PRO A 120 -2.83 -21.77 -2.59
N SER A 121 -2.68 -20.56 -2.07
CA SER A 121 -1.40 -19.88 -1.98
C SER A 121 -0.75 -20.28 -0.67
N TRP A 122 0.41 -20.92 -0.76
CA TRP A 122 1.20 -21.26 0.42
C TRP A 122 1.49 -20.03 1.30
N ASP A 123 1.63 -18.84 0.70
CA ASP A 123 1.85 -17.59 1.42
C ASP A 123 0.62 -17.12 2.20
N GLU A 124 -0.59 -17.35 1.68
CA GLU A 124 -1.86 -17.00 2.36
C GLU A 124 -2.13 -17.99 3.51
N ASP A 125 -1.96 -19.30 3.26
CA ASP A 125 -2.08 -20.32 4.30
C ASP A 125 -1.10 -20.06 5.47
N PHE A 126 0.14 -19.67 5.16
CA PHE A 126 1.12 -19.31 6.18
C PHE A 126 0.73 -18.04 6.94
N ALA A 127 0.21 -17.03 6.25
CA ALA A 127 -0.23 -15.77 6.86
C ALA A 127 -1.34 -16.01 7.90
N ASP A 128 -2.36 -16.78 7.53
CA ASP A 128 -3.48 -17.10 8.42
C ASP A 128 -3.02 -17.89 9.66
N VAL A 129 -2.17 -18.90 9.44
CA VAL A 129 -1.61 -19.70 10.54
C VAL A 129 -0.77 -18.85 11.48
N TYR A 130 0.09 -17.97 10.94
CA TYR A 130 0.90 -17.07 11.77
C TYR A 130 0.01 -16.11 12.56
N HIS A 131 -0.99 -15.51 11.92
CA HIS A 131 -1.90 -14.55 12.55
C HIS A 131 -2.65 -15.20 13.73
N GLU A 132 -3.14 -16.43 13.58
CA GLU A 132 -3.78 -17.14 14.68
C GLU A 132 -2.79 -17.40 15.84
N LEU A 133 -1.56 -17.84 15.52
CA LEU A 133 -0.57 -18.17 16.54
C LEU A 133 -0.02 -16.95 17.29
N ILE A 134 0.21 -15.81 16.62
CA ILE A 134 0.70 -14.60 17.28
C ILE A 134 -0.34 -13.99 18.24
N HIS A 135 -1.63 -14.27 18.03
CA HIS A 135 -2.71 -13.92 18.97
C HIS A 135 -2.93 -14.96 20.06
N SER A 136 -2.19 -16.07 20.04
CA SER A 136 -2.25 -17.15 21.03
C SER A 136 -1.13 -17.02 22.08
N PRO A 137 -1.13 -17.86 23.14
CA PRO A 137 -0.02 -17.94 24.09
C PRO A 137 1.33 -18.34 23.46
N ALA A 138 1.35 -18.82 22.21
CA ALA A 138 2.57 -19.12 21.47
C ALA A 138 3.35 -17.87 20.99
N SER A 139 2.79 -16.67 21.11
CA SER A 139 3.42 -15.41 20.66
C SER A 139 4.83 -15.20 21.22
N ASP A 140 5.05 -15.47 22.50
CA ASP A 140 6.39 -15.38 23.10
C ASP A 140 7.37 -16.36 22.47
N THR A 141 6.93 -17.58 22.14
CA THR A 141 7.80 -18.59 21.50
C THR A 141 8.17 -18.21 20.08
N LEU A 142 7.22 -17.67 19.30
CA LEU A 142 7.46 -17.13 17.96
C LEU A 142 8.52 -16.02 18.02
N LEU A 143 8.28 -15.01 18.85
CA LEU A 143 9.17 -13.86 18.95
C LEU A 143 10.56 -14.22 19.49
N ASN A 144 10.66 -15.18 20.40
CA ASN A 144 11.95 -15.68 20.89
C ASN A 144 12.73 -16.40 19.77
N LEU A 145 12.05 -17.21 18.95
CA LEU A 145 12.70 -17.89 17.83
C LEU A 145 13.20 -16.87 16.79
N GLU A 146 12.38 -15.89 16.43
CA GLU A 146 12.82 -14.82 15.53
C GLU A 146 13.96 -13.98 16.14
N HIS A 147 13.97 -13.78 17.46
CA HIS A 147 15.06 -13.09 18.16
C HIS A 147 16.38 -13.89 18.10
N ASN A 148 16.32 -15.21 18.28
CA ASN A 148 17.51 -16.07 18.14
C ASN A 148 18.09 -16.00 16.72
N TYR A 149 17.24 -16.02 15.70
CA TYR A 149 17.68 -15.84 14.31
C TYR A 149 18.29 -14.45 14.07
N PHE A 150 17.70 -13.39 14.65
CA PHE A 150 18.27 -12.04 14.64
C PHE A 150 19.67 -11.97 15.26
N VAL A 151 19.88 -12.60 16.42
CA VAL A 151 21.20 -12.64 17.07
C VAL A 151 22.23 -13.33 16.16
N SER A 152 21.88 -14.49 15.58
CA SER A 152 22.75 -15.23 14.66
C SER A 152 23.12 -14.41 13.42
N ILE A 153 22.17 -13.72 12.79
CA ILE A 153 22.44 -12.84 11.64
C ILE A 153 23.31 -11.65 12.04
N SER A 154 23.05 -11.05 13.20
CA SER A 154 23.82 -9.92 13.72
C SER A 154 25.29 -10.29 13.97
N GLU A 155 25.56 -11.50 14.46
CA GLU A 155 26.91 -12.04 14.62
C GLU A 155 27.63 -12.21 13.28
N LEU A 156 26.97 -12.81 12.28
CA LEU A 156 27.52 -12.98 10.92
C LEU A 156 27.83 -11.63 10.26
N ILE A 157 26.94 -10.65 10.42
CA ILE A 157 27.16 -9.28 9.94
C ILE A 157 28.37 -8.64 10.64
N SER A 158 28.52 -8.86 11.96
CA SER A 158 29.67 -8.37 12.70
C SER A 158 30.99 -9.01 12.25
N GLU A 159 30.98 -10.30 11.92
CA GLU A 159 32.15 -11.00 11.38
C GLU A 159 32.54 -10.46 10.00
N ARG A 160 31.57 -10.31 9.10
CA ARG A 160 31.75 -9.63 7.81
C ARG A 160 32.40 -8.26 7.98
N ASP A 161 31.84 -7.43 8.84
CA ASP A 161 32.31 -6.06 9.02
C ASP A 161 33.74 -6.03 9.58
N MET A 162 34.08 -6.98 10.45
CA MET A 162 35.44 -7.14 10.96
C MET A 162 36.43 -7.59 9.87
N GLU A 163 36.07 -8.56 9.04
CA GLU A 163 36.92 -9.03 7.94
C GLU A 163 37.12 -7.95 6.86
N MET A 164 36.05 -7.27 6.48
CA MET A 164 36.09 -6.15 5.55
C MET A 164 37.00 -5.03 6.06
N LYS A 165 36.88 -4.66 7.35
CA LYS A 165 37.75 -3.67 7.97
C LYS A 165 39.22 -4.10 7.93
N LYS A 166 39.53 -5.35 8.30
CA LYS A 166 40.90 -5.90 8.24
C LYS A 166 41.47 -5.93 6.82
N LEU A 167 40.63 -6.14 5.80
CA LEU A 167 41.06 -6.09 4.40
C LEU A 167 41.40 -4.65 4.02
N LEU A 168 40.50 -3.70 4.29
CA LEU A 168 40.70 -2.28 3.99
C LEU A 168 41.93 -1.70 4.68
N GLU A 169 42.18 -2.05 5.95
CA GLU A 169 43.38 -1.61 6.68
C GLU A 169 44.67 -2.15 6.05
N ARG A 170 44.67 -3.40 5.58
CA ARG A 170 45.83 -3.99 4.86
C ARG A 170 46.05 -3.31 3.52
N GLN A 171 44.98 -3.09 2.76
CA GLN A 171 45.01 -2.41 1.47
C GLN A 171 45.50 -0.96 1.60
N ALA A 172 45.05 -0.24 2.63
CA ALA A 172 45.52 1.12 2.92
C ALA A 172 47.02 1.14 3.22
N ALA A 173 47.51 0.22 4.06
CA ALA A 173 48.94 0.14 4.39
C ALA A 173 49.81 -0.31 3.21
N GLU A 174 49.30 -1.15 2.32
CA GLU A 174 49.99 -1.54 1.09
C GLU A 174 50.05 -0.39 0.08
N MET A 175 48.93 0.31 -0.13
CA MET A 175 48.86 1.47 -1.02
C MET A 175 49.78 2.60 -0.57
N ASP A 176 49.88 2.85 0.74
CA ASP A 176 50.78 3.86 1.31
C ASP A 176 52.26 3.54 0.99
N LYS A 177 52.67 2.27 1.11
CA LYS A 177 54.02 1.82 0.72
C LYS A 177 54.28 2.02 -0.77
N VAL A 178 53.33 1.64 -1.61
CA VAL A 178 53.46 1.76 -3.07
C VAL A 178 53.51 3.24 -3.48
N MET A 179 52.73 4.11 -2.83
CA MET A 179 52.79 5.56 -3.03
C MET A 179 54.13 6.17 -2.60
N HIS A 180 54.74 5.66 -1.53
CA HIS A 180 56.06 6.12 -1.08
C HIS A 180 57.21 5.72 -2.02
N GLU A 181 57.07 4.61 -2.74
CA GLU A 181 58.05 4.11 -3.71
C GLU A 181 57.81 4.61 -5.14
N LEU A 182 56.71 5.33 -5.37
CA LEU A 182 56.32 5.89 -6.66
C LEU A 182 57.34 6.91 -7.15
N GLY A 183 57.88 6.69 -8.35
CA GLY A 183 58.92 7.53 -8.95
C GLY A 183 60.34 7.23 -8.48
N ASN A 184 60.52 6.33 -7.51
CA ASN A 184 61.81 5.78 -7.10
C ASN A 184 62.05 4.41 -7.76
N THR A 185 61.27 3.41 -7.33
CA THR A 185 61.37 2.00 -7.75
C THR A 185 60.13 1.50 -8.46
N LEU A 186 58.98 2.13 -8.21
CA LEU A 186 57.67 1.74 -8.75
C LEU A 186 57.14 2.80 -9.73
N SER A 187 56.37 2.32 -10.69
CA SER A 187 55.71 3.13 -11.72
C SER A 187 54.22 3.29 -11.45
N ASP A 188 53.58 4.23 -12.13
CA ASP A 188 52.12 4.40 -12.11
C ASP A 188 51.37 3.13 -12.54
N HIS A 189 51.98 2.29 -13.38
CA HIS A 189 51.40 1.01 -13.78
C HIS A 189 51.30 0.05 -12.59
N ASP A 190 52.30 0.05 -11.71
CA ASP A 190 52.34 -0.83 -10.54
C ASP A 190 51.30 -0.41 -9.50
N VAL A 191 51.10 0.91 -9.31
CA VAL A 191 50.01 1.46 -8.49
C VAL A 191 48.64 0.99 -9.01
N ASN A 192 48.41 1.10 -10.31
CA ASN A 192 47.15 0.66 -10.93
C ASN A 192 46.95 -0.86 -10.82
N ALA A 193 48.02 -1.66 -10.94
CA ALA A 193 47.95 -3.10 -10.77
C ALA A 193 47.54 -3.48 -9.33
N VAL A 194 48.14 -2.84 -8.32
CA VAL A 194 47.77 -3.03 -6.91
C VAL A 194 46.34 -2.60 -6.64
N ALA A 195 45.92 -1.44 -7.17
CA ALA A 195 44.54 -0.97 -7.05
C ALA A 195 43.53 -1.96 -7.67
N SER A 196 43.86 -2.55 -8.83
CA SER A 196 43.04 -3.59 -9.46
C SER A 196 42.95 -4.84 -8.59
N GLN A 197 44.07 -5.31 -8.03
CA GLN A 197 44.06 -6.46 -7.12
C GLN A 197 43.26 -6.19 -5.85
N HIS A 198 43.34 -4.97 -5.31
CA HIS A 198 42.56 -4.56 -4.14
C HIS A 198 41.06 -4.58 -4.45
N PHE A 199 40.66 -4.06 -5.61
CA PHE A 199 39.28 -4.10 -6.08
C PHE A 199 38.75 -5.53 -6.23
N ASP A 200 39.51 -6.40 -6.90
CA ASP A 200 39.14 -7.80 -7.09
C ASP A 200 39.00 -8.55 -5.75
N ALA A 201 39.97 -8.36 -4.85
CA ALA A 201 39.94 -8.98 -3.52
C ALA A 201 38.74 -8.50 -2.68
N GLN A 202 38.42 -7.21 -2.73
CA GLN A 202 37.26 -6.65 -2.06
C GLN A 202 35.96 -7.25 -2.64
N GLN A 203 35.84 -7.32 -3.96
CA GLN A 203 34.66 -7.86 -4.62
C GLN A 203 34.44 -9.35 -4.30
N VAL A 204 35.52 -10.15 -4.27
CA VAL A 204 35.45 -11.57 -3.87
C VAL A 204 34.94 -11.71 -2.44
N LEU A 205 35.47 -10.89 -1.52
CA LEU A 205 35.05 -10.94 -0.12
C LEU A 205 33.59 -10.49 0.07
N GLU A 206 33.18 -9.41 -0.60
CA GLU A 206 31.78 -8.95 -0.59
C GLU A 206 30.82 -10.01 -1.15
N ASN A 207 31.18 -10.67 -2.26
CA ASN A 207 30.38 -11.73 -2.86
C ASN A 207 30.27 -12.98 -1.96
N LYS A 208 31.36 -13.37 -1.29
CA LYS A 208 31.35 -14.46 -0.30
C LYS A 208 30.32 -14.17 0.78
N TRP A 209 30.42 -13.01 1.42
CA TRP A 209 29.52 -12.61 2.51
C TRP A 209 28.07 -12.42 2.05
N ALA A 210 27.85 -11.87 0.85
CA ALA A 210 26.51 -11.77 0.27
C ALA A 210 25.87 -13.16 0.04
N SER A 211 26.65 -14.13 -0.42
CA SER A 211 26.20 -15.52 -0.62
C SER A 211 25.90 -16.21 0.71
N GLU A 212 26.80 -16.11 1.69
CA GLU A 212 26.63 -16.71 3.01
C GLU A 212 25.39 -16.15 3.73
N LEU A 213 25.22 -14.82 3.73
CA LEU A 213 24.06 -14.17 4.34
C LEU A 213 22.76 -14.60 3.66
N LYS A 214 22.73 -14.64 2.32
CA LYS A 214 21.57 -15.09 1.56
C LYS A 214 21.22 -16.55 1.86
N GLN A 215 22.22 -17.41 1.98
CA GLN A 215 22.03 -18.83 2.31
C GLN A 215 21.47 -18.99 3.72
N VAL A 216 22.07 -18.34 4.72
CA VAL A 216 21.62 -18.44 6.12
C VAL A 216 20.22 -17.89 6.27
N SER A 217 19.93 -16.69 5.75
CA SER A 217 18.56 -16.13 5.80
C SER A 217 17.53 -17.01 5.07
N GLY A 218 17.91 -17.64 3.95
CA GLY A 218 17.02 -18.58 3.25
C GLY A 218 16.69 -19.82 4.07
N ILE A 219 17.69 -20.40 4.75
CA ILE A 219 17.51 -21.55 5.66
C ILE A 219 16.62 -21.14 6.84
N GLN A 220 16.95 -20.04 7.52
CA GLN A 220 16.16 -19.53 8.64
C GLN A 220 14.71 -19.28 8.25
N LYS A 221 14.46 -18.69 7.08
CA LYS A 221 13.11 -18.47 6.56
C LYS A 221 12.33 -19.79 6.43
N HIS A 222 12.92 -20.77 5.77
CA HIS A 222 12.27 -22.07 5.55
C HIS A 222 12.02 -22.83 6.84
N GLU A 223 13.01 -22.86 7.75
CA GLU A 223 12.89 -23.50 9.05
C GLU A 223 11.80 -22.85 9.91
N TYR A 224 11.79 -21.52 9.98
CA TYR A 224 10.79 -20.77 10.73
C TYR A 224 9.39 -21.08 10.21
N GLN A 225 9.18 -20.94 8.91
CA GLN A 225 7.88 -21.19 8.28
C GLN A 225 7.40 -22.63 8.51
N GLY A 226 8.28 -23.62 8.35
CA GLY A 226 7.97 -25.02 8.64
C GLY A 226 7.64 -25.27 10.11
N TRP A 227 8.36 -24.62 11.03
CA TRP A 227 8.10 -24.72 12.46
C TRP A 227 6.76 -24.12 12.86
N VAL A 228 6.41 -22.92 12.35
CA VAL A 228 5.13 -22.23 12.61
C VAL A 228 3.95 -23.12 12.20
N ILE A 229 3.98 -23.67 10.97
CA ILE A 229 2.92 -24.57 10.48
C ILE A 229 2.82 -25.82 11.35
N LYS A 230 3.95 -26.41 11.73
CA LYS A 230 3.97 -27.59 12.60
C LYS A 230 3.37 -27.29 13.98
N LEU A 231 3.76 -26.18 14.59
CA LEU A 231 3.25 -25.75 15.90
C LEU A 231 1.73 -25.58 15.88
N HIS A 232 1.20 -24.95 14.83
CA HIS A 232 -0.24 -24.79 14.65
C HIS A 232 -0.96 -26.14 14.52
N GLN A 233 -0.44 -27.06 13.72
CA GLN A 233 -1.00 -28.40 13.59
C GLN A 233 -0.99 -29.18 14.90
N ASP A 234 0.07 -29.05 15.70
CA ASP A 234 0.21 -29.72 16.99
C ASP A 234 -0.81 -29.15 18.01
N LEU A 235 -1.04 -27.83 17.99
CA LEU A 235 -2.07 -27.17 18.80
C LEU A 235 -3.49 -27.58 18.40
N GLN A 236 -3.77 -27.72 17.09
CA GLN A 236 -5.08 -28.17 16.61
C GLN A 236 -5.39 -29.64 16.91
N LYS A 237 -4.37 -30.52 16.84
CA LYS A 237 -4.53 -31.97 17.10
C LYS A 237 -4.71 -32.29 18.57
N SER A 238 -4.27 -31.42 19.47
CA SER A 238 -4.42 -31.62 20.91
C SER A 238 -5.79 -31.13 21.39
N HIS A 239 -6.69 -32.06 21.69
CA HIS A 239 -7.97 -31.78 22.37
C HIS A 239 -7.82 -31.19 23.80
N ASN A 240 -6.59 -31.05 24.31
CA ASN A 240 -6.25 -30.44 25.59
C ASN A 240 -5.38 -29.17 25.38
N SER A 241 -5.96 -28.14 24.75
CA SER A 241 -5.29 -26.84 24.57
C SER A 241 -4.79 -26.22 25.88
N SER A 242 -5.34 -26.60 27.03
CA SER A 242 -4.92 -26.15 28.36
C SER A 242 -3.54 -26.65 28.81
N GLN A 243 -3.16 -27.90 28.51
CA GLN A 243 -1.86 -28.46 28.95
C GLN A 243 -0.68 -27.91 28.13
N ILE A 244 -0.86 -27.74 26.81
CA ILE A 244 0.18 -27.15 25.95
C ILE A 244 0.32 -25.66 26.22
N ASN A 245 -0.77 -24.93 26.44
CA ASN A 245 -0.70 -23.53 26.86
C ASN A 245 -0.03 -23.36 28.23
N GLU A 246 -0.19 -24.33 29.15
CA GLU A 246 0.58 -24.38 30.39
C GLU A 246 2.06 -24.71 30.13
N GLU A 247 2.41 -25.69 29.30
CA GLU A 247 3.81 -26.00 28.95
C GLU A 247 4.52 -24.86 28.20
N ILE A 248 3.82 -24.14 27.32
CA ILE A 248 4.33 -22.94 26.64
C ILE A 248 4.50 -21.78 27.65
N LYS A 249 3.56 -21.59 28.59
CA LYS A 249 3.72 -20.65 29.71
C LYS A 249 4.83 -21.06 30.69
N MET A 250 5.08 -22.36 30.84
CA MET A 250 6.03 -22.95 31.78
C MET A 250 7.43 -23.15 31.19
N GLN A 251 7.62 -22.83 29.89
CA GLN A 251 8.92 -22.56 29.29
C GLN A 251 9.14 -21.05 29.08
N PRO A 252 9.19 -20.20 30.13
CA PRO A 252 10.08 -19.06 30.02
C PRO A 252 11.46 -19.67 29.86
N SER A 253 12.10 -19.41 28.72
CA SER A 253 13.51 -19.74 28.52
C SER A 253 14.25 -19.37 29.79
N GLN A 254 15.02 -20.31 30.35
CA GLN A 254 15.83 -20.14 31.56
C GLN A 254 16.94 -19.07 31.43
N LEU A 255 16.83 -18.17 30.47
CA LEU A 255 17.30 -16.80 30.60
C LEU A 255 16.33 -16.09 31.56
N SER A 256 16.37 -16.50 32.83
CA SER A 256 16.18 -15.54 33.91
C SER A 256 16.98 -14.32 33.50
N GLU A 257 16.34 -13.16 33.53
CA GLU A 257 17.05 -11.90 33.64
C GLU A 257 18.01 -12.09 34.82
N ALA A 258 19.24 -12.52 34.54
CA ALA A 258 20.34 -12.16 35.37
C ALA A 258 20.30 -10.65 35.25
N SER A 259 19.75 -10.02 36.30
CA SER A 259 19.95 -8.63 36.58
C SER A 259 21.46 -8.42 36.56
N ASP A 260 21.97 -8.14 35.37
CA ASP A 260 23.35 -7.77 35.16
C ASP A 260 23.51 -6.46 35.90
N SER A 261 23.89 -6.59 37.16
CA SER A 261 24.07 -5.52 38.13
C SER A 261 25.30 -4.66 37.77
N GLY A 262 25.78 -4.76 36.53
CA GLY A 262 26.89 -4.00 35.94
C GLY A 262 26.55 -3.31 34.61
N ALA A 263 25.38 -3.54 34.00
CA ALA A 263 24.97 -2.76 32.84
C ALA A 263 24.62 -1.35 33.30
N ARG A 264 25.57 -0.41 33.17
CA ARG A 264 25.33 1.01 33.34
C ARG A 264 24.02 1.33 32.65
N MET A 265 23.02 1.75 33.42
CA MET A 265 21.83 2.38 32.88
C MET A 265 22.34 3.59 32.10
N PHE A 266 22.58 3.42 30.80
CA PHE A 266 22.57 4.55 29.90
C PHE A 266 21.14 5.04 30.01
N GLU A 267 20.95 6.08 30.83
CA GLU A 267 19.75 6.91 30.79
C GLU A 267 19.49 7.17 29.32
N GLU A 268 18.45 6.53 28.78
CA GLU A 268 17.96 6.88 27.46
C GLU A 268 17.66 8.38 27.55
N GLN A 269 18.43 9.18 26.81
CA GLN A 269 18.13 10.61 26.73
C GLN A 269 16.65 10.73 26.39
N PRO A 270 15.85 11.47 27.17
CA PRO A 270 14.43 11.57 26.93
C PRO A 270 14.21 12.02 25.49
N GLN A 271 13.60 11.13 24.71
CA GLN A 271 13.26 11.42 23.33
C GLN A 271 12.22 12.54 23.38
N LEU A 272 12.50 13.67 22.72
CA LEU A 272 11.52 14.75 22.62
C LEU A 272 10.39 14.26 21.71
N GLU A 273 9.26 13.98 22.34
CA GLU A 273 8.04 13.55 21.67
C GLU A 273 6.83 14.26 22.27
N GLU A 274 5.90 14.65 21.41
CA GLU A 274 4.62 15.20 21.80
C GLU A 274 3.51 14.59 20.95
N SER A 275 2.37 14.33 21.57
CA SER A 275 1.20 13.75 20.90
C SER A 275 0.00 14.66 21.07
N PHE A 276 -0.76 14.83 19.99
CA PHE A 276 -1.91 15.70 19.93
C PHE A 276 -3.09 14.94 19.33
N THR A 277 -4.25 15.06 19.95
CA THR A 277 -5.50 14.56 19.36
C THR A 277 -6.19 15.71 18.64
N ILE A 278 -6.41 15.55 17.34
CA ILE A 278 -7.07 16.53 16.48
C ILE A 278 -8.44 16.02 16.05
N HIS A 279 -9.34 16.94 15.71
CA HIS A 279 -10.66 16.62 15.18
C HIS A 279 -10.79 17.27 13.80
N LEU A 280 -10.93 16.45 12.77
CA LEU A 280 -11.07 16.89 11.39
C LEU A 280 -12.53 16.77 10.93
N GLY A 281 -13.01 17.74 10.14
CA GLY A 281 -14.38 17.76 9.60
C GLY A 281 -15.26 18.87 10.15
N ALA A 282 -16.12 19.43 9.28
CA ALA A 282 -17.02 20.53 9.63
C ALA A 282 -18.35 20.05 10.26
N GLN A 283 -18.89 18.91 9.78
CA GLN A 283 -20.16 18.34 10.25
C GLN A 283 -19.94 17.04 11.02
N LEU A 284 -19.22 16.08 10.44
CA LEU A 284 -18.84 14.83 11.09
C LEU A 284 -17.37 14.91 11.51
N LYS A 285 -17.13 15.15 12.80
CA LYS A 285 -15.76 15.29 13.34
C LYS A 285 -15.15 13.91 13.56
N THR A 286 -14.08 13.61 12.82
CA THR A 286 -13.28 12.39 12.96
C THR A 286 -12.05 12.68 13.79
N MET A 287 -11.80 11.87 14.83
CA MET A 287 -10.65 11.98 15.71
C MET A 287 -9.41 11.38 15.04
N HIS A 288 -8.29 12.09 15.07
CA HIS A 288 -7.00 11.61 14.58
C HIS A 288 -5.89 11.95 15.57
N ASN A 289 -4.78 11.23 15.52
CA ASN A 289 -3.62 11.50 16.35
C ASN A 289 -2.48 12.07 15.50
N LEU A 290 -1.88 13.14 15.99
CA LEU A 290 -0.61 13.65 15.48
C LEU A 290 0.46 13.38 16.51
N ARG A 291 1.64 12.97 16.07
CA ARG A 291 2.80 12.83 16.94
C ARG A 291 3.97 13.60 16.33
N LEU A 292 4.66 14.41 17.11
CA LEU A 292 5.90 15.06 16.72
C LEU A 292 7.04 14.37 17.47
N VAL A 293 8.04 13.87 16.75
CA VAL A 293 9.14 13.11 17.34
C VAL A 293 10.47 13.61 16.83
N ARG A 294 11.43 13.84 17.74
CA ARG A 294 12.84 14.08 17.41
C ARG A 294 13.59 12.74 17.37
N ALA A 295 13.89 12.24 16.17
CA ALA A 295 14.59 10.96 15.99
C ALA A 295 15.31 10.87 14.64
N ASP A 296 16.10 9.81 14.48
CA ASP A 296 16.60 9.39 13.18
C ASP A 296 15.56 8.46 12.54
N VAL A 297 15.34 8.60 11.24
CA VAL A 297 14.32 7.82 10.51
C VAL A 297 14.58 6.32 10.60
N LEU A 298 15.84 5.90 10.67
CA LEU A 298 16.22 4.50 10.76
C LEU A 298 16.09 3.92 12.17
N ASP A 299 15.90 4.75 13.20
CA ASP A 299 15.70 4.24 14.57
C ASP A 299 14.41 3.42 14.69
N PHE A 300 13.39 3.72 13.88
CA PHE A 300 12.13 2.95 13.80
C PHE A 300 12.29 1.61 13.08
N CYS A 301 13.37 1.44 12.32
CA CYS A 301 13.67 0.22 11.59
C CYS A 301 14.54 -0.74 12.42
N LYS A 302 15.40 -0.22 13.30
CA LYS A 302 16.41 -0.99 14.03
C LYS A 302 15.84 -1.73 15.23
N HIS A 303 16.22 -3.00 15.35
CA HIS A 303 16.05 -3.76 16.58
C HIS A 303 17.11 -3.32 17.61
N ARG A 304 16.70 -3.00 18.84
CA ARG A 304 17.66 -2.70 19.91
C ARG A 304 18.30 -4.00 20.40
N ARG A 305 19.64 -4.04 20.40
CA ARG A 305 20.45 -5.22 20.81
C ARG A 305 20.39 -5.54 22.30
N HIS A 306 19.88 -4.62 23.13
CA HIS A 306 19.75 -4.82 24.58
C HIS A 306 18.27 -4.75 24.98
N GLY A 307 17.83 -5.80 25.67
CA GLY A 307 16.44 -6.03 26.09
C GLY A 307 15.97 -5.07 27.15
N SER A 308 15.75 -3.79 26.81
CA SER A 308 14.83 -2.98 27.59
C SER A 308 13.41 -3.53 27.35
N SER A 309 12.61 -3.65 28.42
CA SER A 309 11.23 -4.17 28.37
C SER A 309 10.39 -3.56 27.23
N GLY A 310 10.65 -2.29 26.87
CA GLY A 310 9.97 -1.60 25.78
C GLY A 310 10.28 -2.11 24.37
N SER A 311 11.47 -2.70 24.13
CA SER A 311 11.85 -3.22 22.80
C SER A 311 11.06 -4.48 22.41
N LYS A 312 10.85 -5.40 23.36
CA LYS A 312 10.04 -6.60 23.16
C LYS A 312 8.57 -6.24 22.92
N LEU A 313 8.05 -5.23 23.62
CA LEU A 313 6.68 -4.76 23.45
C LEU A 313 6.44 -4.17 22.05
N ARG A 314 7.35 -3.32 21.56
CA ARG A 314 7.24 -2.72 20.21
C ARG A 314 7.25 -3.80 19.13
N ARG A 315 8.15 -4.78 19.25
CA ARG A 315 8.23 -5.91 18.33
C ARG A 315 6.95 -6.74 18.33
N LEU A 316 6.41 -7.06 19.51
CA LEU A 316 5.13 -7.76 19.63
C LEU A 316 4.00 -6.97 18.98
N GLN A 317 3.93 -5.65 19.20
CA GLN A 317 2.91 -4.81 18.56
C GLN A 317 2.99 -4.87 17.04
N THR A 318 4.19 -4.76 16.47
CA THR A 318 4.41 -4.90 15.01
C THR A 318 3.99 -6.29 14.53
N ALA A 319 4.42 -7.36 15.22
CA ALA A 319 4.06 -8.73 14.84
C ALA A 319 2.53 -9.00 14.87
N LEU A 320 1.83 -8.48 15.90
CA LEU A 320 0.37 -8.57 16.01
C LEU A 320 -0.33 -7.80 14.87
N SER A 321 0.26 -6.71 14.41
CA SER A 321 -0.31 -5.86 13.37
C SER A 321 -0.10 -6.38 11.95
N LEU A 322 0.87 -7.27 11.70
CA LEU A 322 1.39 -7.63 10.38
C LEU A 322 0.33 -8.10 9.37
N TYR A 323 -0.65 -8.88 9.84
CA TYR A 323 -1.79 -9.37 9.04
C TYR A 323 -3.13 -8.76 9.50
N SER A 324 -3.07 -7.61 10.18
CA SER A 324 -4.25 -6.89 10.65
C SER A 324 -4.59 -5.70 9.75
N SER A 325 -5.72 -5.03 10.02
CA SER A 325 -6.10 -3.75 9.42
C SER A 325 -5.45 -2.52 10.10
N SER A 326 -4.30 -2.70 10.76
CA SER A 326 -3.60 -1.63 11.46
C SER A 326 -2.10 -1.66 11.21
N LEU A 327 -1.71 -1.35 9.96
CA LEU A 327 -0.32 -1.33 9.52
C LEU A 327 0.38 0.01 9.82
N CYS A 328 1.71 -0.06 9.89
CA CYS A 328 2.60 1.08 10.12
C CYS A 328 3.47 1.36 8.89
N GLY A 329 3.41 2.59 8.38
CA GLY A 329 4.17 3.09 7.25
C GLY A 329 5.28 4.07 7.65
N LEU A 330 6.37 4.10 6.88
CA LEU A 330 7.48 5.04 7.03
C LEU A 330 7.83 5.64 5.67
N VAL A 331 7.99 6.95 5.59
CA VAL A 331 8.45 7.62 4.37
C VAL A 331 9.96 7.87 4.44
N LEU A 332 10.68 7.36 3.45
CA LEU A 332 12.10 7.56 3.25
C LEU A 332 12.32 8.42 2.01
N LEU A 333 13.09 9.50 2.14
CA LEU A 333 13.41 10.39 1.02
C LEU A 333 14.65 9.87 0.30
N VAL A 334 14.53 9.59 -1.00
CA VAL A 334 15.56 8.92 -1.79
C VAL A 334 15.85 9.63 -3.12
N ASP A 335 16.98 9.28 -3.73
CA ASP A 335 17.31 9.68 -5.10
C ASP A 335 16.51 8.88 -6.16
N ASN A 336 16.72 9.22 -7.43
CA ASN A 336 15.97 8.66 -8.55
C ASN A 336 16.34 7.23 -8.97
N ARG A 337 17.36 6.62 -8.36
CA ARG A 337 17.81 5.26 -8.68
C ARG A 337 17.19 4.27 -7.72
N VAL A 338 16.54 3.24 -8.26
CA VAL A 338 16.02 2.12 -7.47
C VAL A 338 17.18 1.17 -7.17
N ASN A 339 17.89 1.36 -6.05
CA ASN A 339 19.01 0.52 -5.62
C ASN A 339 19.28 0.70 -4.12
N SER A 340 20.29 0.02 -3.58
CA SER A 340 20.67 0.06 -2.16
C SER A 340 22.13 0.45 -1.91
N TYR A 341 22.82 1.08 -2.87
CA TYR A 341 24.28 1.26 -2.80
C TYR A 341 24.74 2.59 -2.19
N SER A 342 23.88 3.60 -2.09
CA SER A 342 24.28 4.95 -1.70
C SER A 342 23.35 5.63 -0.70
N GLY A 343 23.95 6.47 0.15
CA GLY A 343 23.26 7.33 1.11
C GLY A 343 22.32 6.56 2.03
N ILE A 344 21.19 7.17 2.34
CA ILE A 344 20.19 6.60 3.26
C ILE A 344 19.64 5.24 2.81
N LYS A 345 19.61 4.96 1.50
CA LYS A 345 19.16 3.66 0.97
C LYS A 345 20.10 2.53 1.36
N ARG A 346 21.41 2.78 1.38
CA ARG A 346 22.42 1.82 1.83
C ARG A 346 22.29 1.59 3.33
N ASP A 347 22.16 2.66 4.09
CA ASP A 347 22.06 2.57 5.54
C ASP A 347 20.76 1.84 5.95
N PHE A 348 19.65 2.12 5.25
CA PHE A 348 18.40 1.36 5.39
C PHE A 348 18.57 -0.12 5.00
N ALA A 349 19.20 -0.41 3.86
CA ALA A 349 19.41 -1.79 3.43
C ALA A 349 20.30 -2.58 4.41
N THR A 350 21.25 -1.93 5.06
CA THR A 350 22.03 -2.53 6.14
C THR A 350 21.14 -2.90 7.32
N VAL A 351 20.26 -1.99 7.76
CA VAL A 351 19.32 -2.25 8.86
C VAL A 351 18.34 -3.37 8.52
N ALA A 352 17.76 -3.35 7.32
CA ALA A 352 16.83 -4.37 6.85
C ALA A 352 17.48 -5.76 6.70
N LYS A 353 18.82 -5.85 6.68
CA LYS A 353 19.57 -7.12 6.67
C LYS A 353 19.91 -7.65 8.05
N GLU A 354 19.77 -6.85 9.11
CA GLU A 354 20.11 -7.28 10.47
C GLU A 354 19.19 -8.39 11.00
N CYS A 355 18.01 -8.55 10.40
CA CYS A 355 17.05 -9.59 10.73
C CYS A 355 16.56 -10.27 9.44
N THR A 356 16.34 -11.58 9.47
CA THR A 356 15.74 -12.31 8.34
C THR A 356 14.25 -11.95 8.22
N ASP A 357 13.77 -11.69 7.00
CA ASP A 357 12.34 -11.52 6.73
C ASP A 357 11.68 -12.88 6.48
N PHE A 358 10.74 -13.25 7.36
CA PHE A 358 10.08 -14.54 7.35
C PHE A 358 8.80 -14.56 6.51
N HIS A 359 8.30 -13.39 6.11
CA HIS A 359 6.97 -13.24 5.50
C HIS A 359 7.04 -12.72 4.06
N PHE A 360 7.99 -11.85 3.77
CA PHE A 360 8.17 -11.21 2.47
C PHE A 360 9.49 -11.64 1.81
N PRO A 361 9.66 -11.38 0.49
CA PRO A 361 10.96 -11.50 -0.16
C PRO A 361 11.98 -10.53 0.45
N CYS A 362 13.27 -10.85 0.36
CA CYS A 362 14.31 -9.93 0.83
C CYS A 362 14.28 -8.60 0.05
N LEU A 363 14.83 -7.54 0.65
CA LEU A 363 14.82 -6.20 0.06
C LEU A 363 15.38 -6.17 -1.36
N GLU A 364 16.45 -6.91 -1.65
CA GLU A 364 17.03 -7.01 -3.00
C GLU A 364 16.02 -7.51 -4.03
N ALA A 365 15.32 -8.61 -3.71
CA ALA A 365 14.32 -9.19 -4.61
C ALA A 365 13.15 -8.22 -4.84
N GLN A 366 12.71 -7.50 -3.80
CA GLN A 366 11.69 -6.47 -3.94
C GLN A 366 12.16 -5.31 -4.83
N LEU A 367 13.43 -4.88 -4.72
CA LEU A 367 13.97 -3.82 -5.57
C LEU A 367 14.09 -4.25 -7.04
N GLU A 368 14.45 -5.51 -7.30
CA GLU A 368 14.47 -6.08 -8.65
C GLU A 368 13.06 -6.08 -9.28
N GLU A 369 12.04 -6.48 -8.51
CA GLU A 369 10.64 -6.43 -8.94
C GLU A 369 10.21 -4.99 -9.25
N VAL A 370 10.52 -4.03 -8.36
CA VAL A 370 10.22 -2.61 -8.58
C VAL A 370 10.89 -2.10 -9.86
N GLN A 371 12.14 -2.46 -10.13
CA GLN A 371 12.83 -2.06 -11.37
C GLN A 371 12.10 -2.58 -12.61
N GLN A 372 11.64 -3.84 -12.60
CA GLN A 372 10.87 -4.41 -13.71
C GLN A 372 9.54 -3.67 -13.91
N VAL A 373 8.83 -3.36 -12.83
CA VAL A 373 7.57 -2.59 -12.86
C VAL A 373 7.80 -1.19 -13.42
N VAL A 374 8.87 -0.51 -13.02
CA VAL A 374 9.23 0.81 -13.54
C VAL A 374 9.46 0.74 -15.06
N LEU A 375 10.26 -0.22 -15.53
CA LEU A 375 10.53 -0.39 -16.96
C LEU A 375 9.25 -0.66 -17.75
N TYR A 376 8.39 -1.55 -17.25
CA TYR A 376 7.10 -1.85 -17.86
C TYR A 376 6.19 -0.62 -17.93
N ALA A 377 6.05 0.11 -16.82
CA ALA A 377 5.24 1.33 -16.75
C ALA A 377 5.74 2.41 -17.72
N ARG A 378 7.06 2.54 -17.91
CA ARG A 378 7.64 3.47 -18.89
C ARG A 378 7.35 3.04 -20.33
N ALA A 379 7.48 1.75 -20.65
CA ALA A 379 7.16 1.22 -21.98
C ALA A 379 5.68 1.43 -22.35
N GLN A 380 4.77 1.28 -21.39
CA GLN A 380 3.33 1.54 -21.59
C GLN A 380 3.01 3.02 -21.82
N ARG A 381 3.76 3.95 -21.21
CA ARG A 381 3.56 5.39 -21.43
C ARG A 381 4.12 5.85 -22.77
N SER A 382 5.21 5.26 -23.24
CA SER A 382 5.82 5.62 -24.53
C SER A 382 5.04 5.08 -25.73
N SER A 383 4.37 3.93 -25.60
CA SER A 383 3.50 3.38 -26.65
C SER A 383 2.26 4.25 -26.89
N LYS A 384 1.59 4.72 -25.82
CA LYS A 384 0.42 5.61 -25.92
C LYS A 384 0.73 6.96 -26.55
N HIS A 385 1.95 7.46 -26.39
CA HIS A 385 2.39 8.72 -27.02
C HIS A 385 2.60 8.60 -28.54
N LYS A 386 2.80 7.39 -29.08
CA LYS A 386 2.96 7.14 -30.52
C LYS A 386 1.63 7.03 -31.28
N GLU A 387 0.51 6.87 -30.60
CA GLU A 387 -0.82 6.70 -31.23
C GLU A 387 -1.62 8.02 -31.37
N GLN A 388 -1.10 9.15 -30.88
CA GLN A 388 -1.69 10.47 -31.17
C GLN A 388 -1.12 11.04 -32.47
N PRO A 389 -1.95 11.36 -33.49
CA PRO A 389 -1.47 12.01 -34.70
C PRO A 389 -1.00 13.43 -34.39
N ASP A 390 0.18 13.78 -34.92
CA ASP A 390 0.87 15.06 -34.76
C ASP A 390 -0.05 16.25 -35.09
N ILE A 391 -0.53 16.94 -34.05
CA ILE A 391 -0.87 18.36 -34.18
C ILE A 391 0.43 19.12 -33.96
N GLN A 392 1.05 19.54 -35.07
CA GLN A 392 2.21 20.43 -35.09
C GLN A 392 1.96 21.66 -34.21
N ARG A 393 2.45 21.63 -32.97
CA ARG A 393 2.74 22.83 -32.20
C ARG A 393 4.20 23.20 -32.47
N ASN A 394 4.39 24.09 -33.45
CA ASN A 394 5.63 24.84 -33.60
C ASN A 394 5.83 25.69 -32.34
N GLY A 395 6.66 25.20 -31.44
CA GLY A 395 7.19 25.91 -30.29
C GLY A 395 8.56 25.33 -29.99
N ASP A 396 9.57 26.17 -30.11
CA ASP A 396 11.00 25.87 -29.92
C ASP A 396 11.26 25.46 -28.46
N ASP A 397 10.93 24.22 -28.10
CA ASP A 397 11.20 23.66 -26.77
C ASP A 397 12.46 22.79 -26.81
N LYS A 398 13.58 23.45 -27.13
CA LYS A 398 14.93 22.92 -26.90
C LYS A 398 15.29 22.95 -25.41
N SER A 399 14.38 22.50 -24.54
CA SER A 399 14.61 22.40 -23.10
C SER A 399 14.52 20.93 -22.65
N LYS A 400 15.69 20.29 -22.63
CA LYS A 400 16.02 19.11 -21.79
C LYS A 400 15.19 17.83 -21.99
N ASN A 401 15.16 17.28 -23.20
CA ASN A 401 15.17 15.82 -23.35
C ASN A 401 16.58 15.30 -22.99
N VAL A 402 16.95 15.43 -21.71
CA VAL A 402 18.05 14.66 -21.14
C VAL A 402 17.58 13.21 -21.25
N GLU A 403 18.37 12.35 -21.88
CA GLU A 403 18.17 10.90 -21.92
C GLU A 403 17.99 10.37 -20.49
N ARG A 404 16.75 10.34 -20.01
CA ARG A 404 16.42 9.84 -18.68
C ARG A 404 16.51 8.33 -18.77
N ASN A 405 17.44 7.74 -18.02
CA ASN A 405 17.56 6.30 -17.90
C ASN A 405 16.17 5.72 -17.57
N PRO A 406 15.60 4.82 -18.40
CA PRO A 406 14.23 4.34 -18.22
C PRO A 406 14.02 3.59 -16.90
N SER A 407 15.08 3.13 -16.25
CA SER A 407 15.04 2.49 -14.92
C SER A 407 14.90 3.48 -13.76
N ASN A 408 15.02 4.79 -14.00
CA ASN A 408 14.91 5.80 -12.94
C ASN A 408 13.46 6.24 -12.71
N ILE A 409 13.15 6.48 -11.45
CA ILE A 409 11.90 7.12 -11.01
C ILE A 409 12.02 8.65 -11.09
N LEU A 410 10.89 9.34 -11.20
CA LEU A 410 10.85 10.81 -11.27
C LEU A 410 10.60 11.42 -9.89
N PRO A 411 11.04 12.67 -9.63
CA PRO A 411 10.65 13.37 -8.41
C PRO A 411 9.14 13.36 -8.21
N GLY A 412 8.70 13.03 -6.99
CA GLY A 412 7.29 12.84 -6.62
C GLY A 412 6.71 11.45 -6.90
N GLU A 413 7.40 10.61 -7.69
CA GLU A 413 7.11 9.17 -7.73
C GLU A 413 7.75 8.48 -6.52
N PHE A 414 7.15 7.37 -6.08
CA PHE A 414 7.66 6.56 -4.98
C PHE A 414 7.48 5.07 -5.30
N TYR A 415 8.24 4.25 -4.61
CA TYR A 415 8.05 2.80 -4.58
C TYR A 415 7.93 2.30 -3.14
N ILE A 416 7.43 1.08 -2.99
CA ILE A 416 7.11 0.49 -1.69
C ILE A 416 7.97 -0.75 -1.49
N SER A 417 8.49 -0.92 -0.28
CA SER A 417 9.03 -2.19 0.20
C SER A 417 8.29 -2.63 1.46
N ARG A 418 8.02 -3.93 1.58
CA ARG A 418 7.28 -4.57 2.68
C ARG A 418 8.24 -5.32 3.58
N HIS A 419 8.02 -5.26 4.89
CA HIS A 419 8.93 -5.80 5.89
C HIS A 419 8.16 -6.35 7.09
N SER A 420 8.50 -7.56 7.52
CA SER A 420 8.09 -8.09 8.83
C SER A 420 9.22 -8.01 9.86
N ASN A 421 10.44 -7.72 9.40
CA ASN A 421 11.68 -7.85 10.13
C ASN A 421 12.24 -6.50 10.64
N LEU A 422 11.43 -5.44 10.58
CA LEU A 422 11.74 -4.12 11.13
C LEU A 422 11.02 -3.91 12.46
N SER A 423 11.55 -3.03 13.30
CA SER A 423 11.06 -2.89 14.68
C SER A 423 9.63 -2.34 14.80
N GLU A 424 9.31 -1.26 14.08
CA GLU A 424 8.04 -0.51 14.24
C GLU A 424 7.29 -0.26 12.92
N VAL A 425 7.79 -0.82 11.81
CA VAL A 425 7.37 -0.44 10.45
C VAL A 425 7.11 -1.68 9.61
N HIS A 426 5.99 -1.70 8.91
CA HIS A 426 5.62 -2.77 7.98
C HIS A 426 5.88 -2.36 6.52
N VAL A 427 5.67 -1.08 6.22
CA VAL A 427 5.70 -0.56 4.85
C VAL A 427 6.63 0.64 4.79
N VAL A 428 7.64 0.58 3.92
CA VAL A 428 8.54 1.72 3.67
C VAL A 428 8.26 2.30 2.29
N PHE A 429 7.84 3.56 2.26
CA PHE A 429 7.62 4.37 1.07
C PHE A 429 8.91 5.11 0.72
N HIS A 430 9.54 4.74 -0.39
CA HIS A 430 10.75 5.39 -0.89
C HIS A 430 10.36 6.50 -1.86
N LEU A 431 10.22 7.72 -1.34
CA LEU A 431 9.79 8.88 -2.10
C LEU A 431 10.99 9.53 -2.81
N CYS A 432 10.93 9.58 -4.15
CA CYS A 432 11.94 10.28 -4.94
C CYS A 432 11.78 11.78 -4.76
N VAL A 433 12.85 12.42 -4.29
CA VAL A 433 12.92 13.88 -4.14
C VAL A 433 14.09 14.43 -4.94
N ASP A 434 13.98 15.68 -5.36
CA ASP A 434 15.08 16.43 -5.94
C ASP A 434 15.75 17.33 -4.89
N ASP A 435 16.85 17.98 -5.28
CA ASP A 435 17.56 18.91 -4.41
C ASP A 435 16.78 20.21 -4.14
N ASN A 436 15.67 20.47 -4.87
CA ASN A 436 14.85 21.66 -4.65
C ASN A 436 14.16 21.61 -3.28
N VAL A 437 13.87 20.42 -2.78
CA VAL A 437 13.36 20.21 -1.42
C VAL A 437 14.33 20.75 -0.36
N ARG A 438 15.64 20.89 -0.66
CA ARG A 438 16.62 21.51 0.24
C ARG A 438 16.72 23.03 0.10
N SER A 439 16.19 23.61 -0.99
CA SER A 439 16.34 25.01 -1.37
C SER A 439 15.33 25.97 -0.70
N GLY A 440 14.29 25.44 -0.04
CA GLY A 440 13.38 26.22 0.82
C GLY A 440 12.22 26.89 0.11
N ASN A 441 12.15 26.78 -1.22
CA ASN A 441 11.06 27.32 -2.02
C ASN A 441 10.03 26.22 -2.39
N ILE A 442 9.60 25.44 -1.39
CA ILE A 442 8.60 24.38 -1.60
C ILE A 442 7.23 25.03 -1.79
N THR A 443 6.60 24.78 -2.94
CA THR A 443 5.23 25.24 -3.22
C THR A 443 4.24 24.09 -3.10
N ALA A 444 2.94 24.38 -3.04
CA ALA A 444 1.90 23.34 -3.06
C ALA A 444 1.92 22.43 -4.30
N ARG A 445 2.62 22.84 -5.37
CA ARG A 445 2.79 22.06 -6.61
C ARG A 445 4.12 21.31 -6.65
N ASP A 446 4.90 21.35 -5.59
CA ASP A 446 6.17 20.65 -5.52
C ASP A 446 5.94 19.12 -5.66
N PRO A 447 6.73 18.42 -6.48
CA PRO A 447 6.56 16.99 -6.70
C PRO A 447 6.61 16.17 -5.41
N ALA A 448 7.42 16.53 -4.43
CA ALA A 448 7.50 15.82 -3.15
C ALA A 448 6.19 15.92 -2.36
N ILE A 449 5.53 17.08 -2.39
CA ILE A 449 4.21 17.30 -1.75
C ILE A 449 3.15 16.44 -2.42
N MET A 450 3.14 16.42 -3.75
CA MET A 450 2.20 15.58 -4.52
C MET A 450 2.46 14.09 -4.27
N GLY A 451 3.72 13.68 -4.16
CA GLY A 451 4.12 12.33 -3.78
C GLY A 451 3.62 11.95 -2.39
N LEU A 452 3.79 12.83 -1.39
CA LEU A 452 3.25 12.63 -0.04
C LEU A 452 1.72 12.49 -0.03
N ARG A 453 0.99 13.32 -0.79
CA ARG A 453 -0.47 13.18 -0.94
C ARG A 453 -0.84 11.79 -1.48
N ASN A 454 -0.11 11.31 -2.49
CA ASN A 454 -0.35 9.99 -3.06
C ASN A 454 0.01 8.86 -2.09
N ILE A 455 1.08 8.99 -1.31
CA ILE A 455 1.44 8.04 -0.24
C ILE A 455 0.31 7.94 0.78
N LEU A 456 -0.21 9.06 1.26
CA LEU A 456 -1.32 9.07 2.20
C LEU A 456 -2.57 8.41 1.62
N LYS A 457 -2.82 8.54 0.31
CA LYS A 457 -3.93 7.87 -0.36
C LYS A 457 -3.73 6.36 -0.38
N VAL A 458 -2.51 5.90 -0.60
CA VAL A 458 -2.17 4.47 -0.48
C VAL A 458 -2.40 4.02 0.96
N CYS A 459 -1.96 4.79 1.96
CA CYS A 459 -2.24 4.47 3.35
C CYS A 459 -3.74 4.30 3.63
N CYS A 460 -4.57 5.19 3.07
CA CYS A 460 -6.02 5.12 3.21
C CYS A 460 -6.65 3.86 2.63
N THR A 461 -6.14 3.42 1.48
CA THR A 461 -6.72 2.30 0.74
C THR A 461 -6.20 0.93 1.15
N HIS A 462 -5.17 0.87 2.00
CA HIS A 462 -4.47 -0.36 2.40
C HIS A 462 -4.28 -0.46 3.93
N ASP A 463 -5.21 0.11 4.71
CA ASP A 463 -5.25 -0.04 6.18
C ASP A 463 -3.95 0.31 6.93
N ILE A 464 -3.19 1.27 6.40
CA ILE A 464 -2.02 1.83 7.08
C ILE A 464 -2.52 2.94 8.01
N THR A 465 -2.78 2.58 9.26
CA THR A 465 -3.36 3.44 10.28
C THR A 465 -2.33 4.39 10.89
N THR A 466 -1.05 4.03 10.86
CA THR A 466 0.04 4.88 11.35
C THR A 466 1.05 5.17 10.24
N VAL A 467 1.38 6.43 9.99
CA VAL A 467 2.40 6.81 9.00
C VAL A 467 3.41 7.80 9.58
N THR A 468 4.69 7.46 9.47
CA THR A 468 5.81 8.32 9.88
C THR A 468 6.38 9.05 8.68
N ILE A 469 6.43 10.38 8.76
CA ILE A 469 6.79 11.26 7.66
C ILE A 469 7.91 12.21 8.13
N PRO A 470 9.06 12.24 7.42
CA PRO A 470 10.09 13.21 7.69
C PRO A 470 9.56 14.60 7.34
N LEU A 471 9.53 15.48 8.34
CA LEU A 471 9.19 16.87 8.11
C LEU A 471 10.29 17.45 7.21
N LEU A 472 9.91 17.96 6.04
CA LEU A 472 10.82 18.57 5.08
C LEU A 472 11.31 19.91 5.63
N LEU A 473 12.20 19.86 6.61
CA LEU A 473 12.76 21.03 7.26
C LEU A 473 13.77 21.68 6.32
N VAL A 474 13.31 22.69 5.59
CA VAL A 474 14.19 23.77 5.18
C VAL A 474 14.09 24.88 6.21
N HIS A 475 15.16 25.63 6.40
CA HIS A 475 15.36 26.68 7.41
C HIS A 475 14.25 27.74 7.57
N ASN A 476 13.20 27.72 6.76
CA ASN A 476 11.96 28.45 6.98
C ASN A 476 10.83 27.45 7.24
N MET A 477 10.42 27.40 8.51
CA MET A 477 9.28 26.68 9.06
C MET A 477 8.08 26.71 8.10
N SER A 478 7.92 25.71 7.24
CA SER A 478 6.88 25.76 6.23
C SER A 478 5.55 25.33 6.85
N GLU A 479 4.93 26.25 7.58
CA GLU A 479 3.51 26.22 7.96
C GLU A 479 2.64 25.74 6.77
N LEU A 480 3.01 26.16 5.56
CA LEU A 480 2.42 25.71 4.30
C LEU A 480 2.36 24.18 4.14
N LEU A 481 3.41 23.44 4.50
CA LEU A 481 3.43 21.96 4.43
C LEU A 481 2.38 21.37 5.37
N LEU A 482 2.33 21.86 6.62
CA LEU A 482 1.37 21.42 7.63
C LEU A 482 -0.08 21.81 7.25
N MET A 483 -0.26 22.96 6.61
CA MET A 483 -1.55 23.41 6.04
C MET A 483 -2.00 22.56 4.84
N LEU A 484 -1.08 22.13 3.98
CA LEU A 484 -1.39 21.21 2.90
C LEU A 484 -1.74 19.83 3.44
N PHE A 485 -1.00 19.39 4.46
CA PHE A 485 -1.20 18.11 5.12
C PHE A 485 -2.55 18.03 5.84
N THR A 486 -2.96 19.10 6.54
CA THR A 486 -4.34 19.25 7.07
C THR A 486 -5.36 19.11 5.94
N GLY A 487 -5.15 19.77 4.80
CA GLY A 487 -5.99 19.62 3.61
C GLY A 487 -6.12 18.18 3.13
N PHE A 488 -5.01 17.46 3.01
CA PHE A 488 -4.98 16.06 2.57
C PHE A 488 -5.65 15.13 3.59
N MET A 489 -5.42 15.33 4.89
CA MET A 489 -6.10 14.54 5.93
C MET A 489 -7.62 14.78 5.93
N MET A 490 -8.08 16.01 5.69
CA MET A 490 -9.52 16.29 5.54
C MET A 490 -10.12 15.61 4.31
N GLU A 491 -9.41 15.62 3.18
CA GLU A 491 -9.82 14.90 1.97
C GLU A 491 -9.93 13.39 2.25
N MET A 492 -8.99 12.84 3.01
CA MET A 492 -8.94 11.41 3.30
C MET A 492 -9.94 10.94 4.32
N ALA A 493 -10.22 11.74 5.35
CA ALA A 493 -11.28 11.46 6.30
C ALA A 493 -12.65 11.31 5.61
N SER A 494 -12.83 11.91 4.42
CA SER A 494 -14.05 11.73 3.62
C SER A 494 -14.13 10.39 2.89
N TRP A 495 -13.00 9.71 2.65
CA TRP A 495 -12.93 8.44 1.91
C TRP A 495 -13.07 7.21 2.81
N ASP A 496 -12.68 7.36 4.08
CA ASP A 496 -12.33 6.22 4.94
C ASP A 496 -13.37 5.96 6.04
N GLY A 497 -14.58 6.52 5.93
CA GLY A 497 -15.68 6.26 6.86
C GLY A 497 -15.42 6.70 8.32
N GLY A 498 -14.35 7.44 8.60
CA GLY A 498 -14.02 7.98 9.92
C GLY A 498 -13.09 7.14 10.79
N ILE A 499 -12.31 6.22 10.21
CA ILE A 499 -11.25 5.50 10.93
C ILE A 499 -10.19 6.50 11.45
N SER A 500 -9.85 6.36 12.74
CA SER A 500 -8.80 7.19 13.35
C SER A 500 -7.43 6.75 12.88
N ARG A 501 -6.61 7.72 12.44
CA ARG A 501 -5.24 7.50 11.97
C ARG A 501 -4.24 8.31 12.75
N THR A 502 -3.03 7.80 12.85
CA THR A 502 -1.90 8.43 13.50
C THR A 502 -0.88 8.91 12.46
N VAL A 503 -0.61 10.21 12.43
CA VAL A 503 0.43 10.80 11.59
C VAL A 503 1.57 11.24 12.48
N GLN A 504 2.74 10.64 12.28
CA GLN A 504 3.94 10.94 13.03
C GLN A 504 4.87 11.81 12.18
N PHE A 505 5.06 13.06 12.57
CA PHE A 505 6.04 13.96 12.00
C PHE A 505 7.40 13.77 12.67
N LEU A 506 8.40 13.44 11.85
CA LEU A 506 9.77 13.24 12.30
C LEU A 506 10.60 14.48 12.04
N VAL A 507 11.30 14.97 13.07
CA VAL A 507 12.30 16.02 12.94
C VAL A 507 13.71 15.49 13.25
N PRO A 508 14.76 15.94 12.54
CA PRO A 508 16.12 15.48 12.74
C PRO A 508 16.63 15.72 14.15
N LYS A 509 17.50 14.82 14.63
CA LYS A 509 18.15 14.95 15.95
C LYS A 509 18.95 16.24 16.14
N SER A 510 19.38 16.88 15.05
CA SER A 510 20.16 18.12 15.07
C SER A 510 19.35 19.38 15.36
N ILE A 511 18.01 19.29 15.43
CA ILE A 511 17.16 20.44 15.75
C ILE A 511 17.32 20.88 17.22
N SER A 512 17.30 22.19 17.47
CA SER A 512 17.30 22.71 18.84
C SER A 512 15.97 22.41 19.53
N GLU A 513 15.99 22.30 20.86
CA GLU A 513 14.77 22.07 21.65
C GLU A 513 13.79 23.23 21.50
N GLU A 514 14.29 24.46 21.43
CA GLU A 514 13.47 25.66 21.18
C GLU A 514 12.68 25.55 19.86
N MET A 515 13.34 25.11 18.78
CA MET A 515 12.67 24.95 17.48
C MET A 515 11.71 23.76 17.49
N PHE A 516 12.01 22.69 18.23
CA PHE A 516 11.08 21.59 18.46
C PHE A 516 9.79 22.08 19.14
N TYR A 517 9.91 22.84 20.24
CA TYR A 517 8.74 23.39 20.95
C TYR A 517 8.00 24.44 20.12
N GLN A 518 8.67 25.19 19.24
CA GLN A 518 7.99 26.05 18.27
C GLN A 518 7.13 25.23 17.29
N LEU A 519 7.67 24.14 16.73
CA LEU A 519 6.91 23.23 15.86
C LEU A 519 5.74 22.58 16.59
N SER A 520 5.97 22.11 17.83
CA SER A 520 4.94 21.51 18.68
C SER A 520 3.79 22.50 18.92
N ASN A 521 4.08 23.76 19.24
CA ASN A 521 3.04 24.78 19.47
C ASN A 521 2.26 25.16 18.19
N MET A 522 2.88 25.04 17.01
CA MET A 522 2.20 25.32 15.73
C MET A 522 1.22 24.20 15.33
N LEU A 523 1.50 22.93 15.66
CA LEU A 523 0.67 21.80 15.26
C LEU A 523 -0.79 21.94 15.75
N PRO A 524 -1.08 22.21 17.03
CA PRO A 524 -2.45 22.45 17.50
C PRO A 524 -3.15 23.64 16.86
N GLN A 525 -2.39 24.70 16.52
CA GLN A 525 -2.93 25.93 15.93
C GLN A 525 -3.38 25.69 14.49
N ILE A 526 -2.56 25.00 13.70
CA ILE A 526 -2.84 24.70 12.28
C ILE A 526 -3.97 23.69 12.15
N PHE A 527 -3.96 22.62 12.95
CA PHE A 527 -4.97 21.56 12.89
C PHE A 527 -6.25 21.89 13.68
N ARG A 528 -6.34 23.08 14.31
CA ARG A 528 -7.44 23.52 15.18
C ARG A 528 -7.87 22.42 16.16
N VAL A 529 -7.01 22.11 17.14
CA VAL A 529 -7.38 21.26 18.27
C VAL A 529 -8.58 21.90 18.97
N SER A 530 -9.71 21.19 19.01
CA SER A 530 -10.83 21.59 19.86
C SER A 530 -10.35 21.45 21.30
N SER A 531 -9.97 22.55 21.95
CA SER A 531 -9.66 22.57 23.38
C SER A 531 -10.86 21.99 24.13
N THR A 532 -10.65 20.97 24.96
CA THR A 532 -11.69 20.46 25.86
C THR A 532 -12.20 21.61 26.71
N LEU A 533 -13.50 21.87 26.61
CA LEU A 533 -14.18 22.92 27.37
C LEU A 533 -14.05 22.57 28.86
N THR A 534 -13.19 23.28 29.58
CA THR A 534 -13.08 23.16 31.04
C THR A 534 -14.40 23.64 31.62
N LEU A 535 -15.30 22.70 31.94
CA LEU A 535 -16.48 22.97 32.74
C LEU A 535 -16.01 23.30 34.16
N THR A 536 -15.64 24.56 34.39
CA THR A 536 -15.62 25.08 35.74
C THR A 536 -17.06 25.13 36.21
N SER A 537 -17.40 24.23 37.13
CA SER A 537 -18.63 24.31 37.92
C SER A 537 -18.73 25.72 38.50
N LYS A 538 -19.76 26.48 38.07
CA LYS A 538 -20.18 27.69 38.75
C LYS A 538 -21.31 27.32 39.71
N HIS A 539 -20.97 27.46 40.99
CA HIS A 539 -21.78 27.42 42.21
C HIS A 539 -22.25 26.06 42.73
#